data_AF-A0A956G3D2-F1
#
_entry.id   AF-A0A956G3D2-F1
#
_cell.length_a   1.000
_cell.length_b   1.000
_cell.length_c   1.000
_cell.angle_alpha   90.00
_cell.angle_beta   90.00
_cell.angle_gamma   90.00
#
_symmetry.space_group_name_H-M   'P 1'
#
loop_
_entity.id
_entity.type
_entity.pdbx_description
1 polymer ?
#
loop_
_entity_poly.entity_id
_entity_poly.type
_entity_poly.pdbx_seq_one_letter_code
_entity_poly.pdbx_strand_id
1 'polypeptide(L)'
;MDAPASDGPARDAPPADAPPSGPGWRVAYHETFDNNPALPNLSWRTDEIPDDGPFSDNGKFFTDQNINAPAAYRATATFGKDGWLTVEAYSRSNSTDLAQMLSISADPDPAASTNRVLKLSTAAHQDGIVVRPSTALPTRYRISLRVGYADFGDGKAGNNGYDGGERAEPWHDKPATSDNGYYWLAILDAPPRPHNNVWIHHHRKVVVDTDNHYPPSWMSIFNGQSFEVSGEHPVMIFALDGLSDPYAWTGHDFIAWADGGWQPSGEVRAADRYKPDRWYEVTIERKDAVFTVTVSGDFQHGGQQRYGGTIDAAARCVYHYNQSAAAQDQRCVNTDTFSELPGRPHWPQGSAYPDYFMFGDPHNNFYEGTVYYDDVKLETWSDG
;
A
#
# COMPACT_ATOMS: atom_id res chain seq x y z
N MET A 1 -20.88 59.61 38.67
CA MET A 1 -19.62 60.03 38.03
C MET A 1 -18.86 58.75 37.77
N ASP A 2 -19.14 58.13 36.62
CA ASP A 2 -18.54 56.86 36.23
C ASP A 2 -17.22 57.13 35.52
N ALA A 3 -16.16 56.50 36.02
CA ALA A 3 -14.84 56.53 35.39
C ALA A 3 -14.78 55.44 34.30
N PRO A 4 -14.23 55.72 33.10
CA PRO A 4 -14.06 54.71 32.08
C PRO A 4 -12.86 53.81 32.40
N ALA A 5 -13.03 52.51 32.15
CA ALA A 5 -11.98 51.50 32.23
C ALA A 5 -10.96 51.72 31.11
N SER A 6 -9.67 51.65 31.45
CA SER A 6 -8.56 51.74 30.51
C SER A 6 -8.33 50.40 29.82
N ASP A 7 -8.37 50.38 28.49
CA ASP A 7 -7.90 49.27 27.67
C ASP A 7 -6.41 49.00 27.93
N GLY A 8 -6.09 47.78 28.37
CA GLY A 8 -4.72 47.30 28.48
C GLY A 8 -4.09 47.07 27.11
N PRO A 9 -2.76 47.15 26.99
CA PRO A 9 -2.07 46.99 25.71
C PRO A 9 -2.29 45.58 25.16
N ALA A 10 -2.68 45.50 23.89
CA ALA A 10 -2.76 44.28 23.12
C ALA A 10 -1.41 43.55 23.20
N ARG A 11 -1.43 42.26 23.54
CA ARG A 11 -0.26 41.39 23.47
C ARG A 11 0.05 41.14 21.99
N ASP A 12 1.19 41.63 21.54
CA ASP A 12 1.73 41.32 20.22
C ASP A 12 1.79 39.80 20.03
N ALA A 13 1.22 39.33 18.92
CA ALA A 13 1.37 37.94 18.49
C ALA A 13 2.86 37.66 18.21
N PRO A 14 3.39 36.49 18.60
CA PRO A 14 4.77 36.13 18.29
C PRO A 14 4.96 36.12 16.76
N PRO A 15 6.12 36.58 16.25
CA PRO A 15 6.40 36.56 14.83
C PRO A 15 6.35 35.12 14.31
N ALA A 16 5.69 34.93 13.16
CA ALA A 16 5.69 33.66 12.46
C ALA A 16 7.14 33.23 12.18
N ASP A 17 7.54 32.06 12.67
CA ASP A 17 8.89 31.53 12.47
C ASP A 17 9.22 31.48 10.97
N ALA A 18 10.36 32.05 10.61
CA ALA A 18 10.86 31.98 9.25
C ALA A 18 11.08 30.50 8.86
N PRO A 19 10.71 30.10 7.63
CA PRO A 19 10.94 28.72 7.20
C PRO A 19 12.44 28.38 7.27
N PRO A 20 12.79 27.16 7.70
CA PRO A 20 14.18 26.76 7.89
C PRO A 20 14.97 26.90 6.58
N SER A 21 16.13 27.56 6.65
CA SER A 21 16.95 27.99 5.50
C SER A 21 18.09 27.01 5.13
N GLY A 22 17.94 25.72 5.39
CA GLY A 22 18.97 24.70 5.10
C GLY A 22 18.41 23.40 4.53
N PRO A 23 19.27 22.50 4.02
CA PRO A 23 18.84 21.26 3.41
C PRO A 23 18.05 20.37 4.38
N GLY A 24 16.98 19.76 3.91
CA GLY A 24 16.19 18.83 4.71
C GLY A 24 14.82 18.51 4.11
N TRP A 25 14.11 17.63 4.80
CA TRP A 25 12.72 17.29 4.46
C TRP A 25 11.80 18.51 4.58
N ARG A 26 10.88 18.65 3.64
CA ARG A 26 9.82 19.65 3.62
C ARG A 26 8.51 18.97 3.28
N VAL A 27 7.46 19.30 4.03
CA VAL A 27 6.11 18.84 3.72
C VAL A 27 5.69 19.45 2.39
N ALA A 28 5.51 18.60 1.37
CA ALA A 28 4.94 18.98 0.10
C ALA A 28 3.41 18.94 0.17
N TYR A 29 2.87 17.86 0.73
CA TYR A 29 1.44 17.64 0.88
C TYR A 29 1.11 16.97 2.22
N HIS A 30 -0.08 17.27 2.76
CA HIS A 30 -0.60 16.71 4.00
C HIS A 30 -2.12 16.73 3.99
N GLU A 31 -2.74 15.56 4.13
CA GLU A 31 -4.19 15.38 4.21
C GLU A 31 -4.55 14.76 5.57
N THR A 32 -5.20 15.54 6.44
CA THR A 32 -5.69 15.10 7.77
C THR A 32 -7.18 14.79 7.80
N PHE A 33 -7.91 15.08 6.71
CA PHE A 33 -9.35 14.84 6.55
C PHE A 33 -10.32 15.50 7.58
N ASP A 34 -9.82 16.17 8.62
CA ASP A 34 -10.57 16.87 9.68
C ASP A 34 -11.65 17.83 9.17
N ASN A 35 -11.30 18.62 8.15
CA ASN A 35 -12.14 19.73 7.68
C ASN A 35 -13.23 19.27 6.70
N ASN A 36 -13.57 17.98 6.71
CA ASN A 36 -14.52 17.36 5.79
C ASN A 36 -14.22 17.75 4.34
N PRO A 37 -12.99 17.49 3.85
CA PRO A 37 -12.61 17.87 2.50
C PRO A 37 -13.60 17.26 1.51
N ALA A 38 -13.98 18.03 0.50
CA ALA A 38 -14.84 17.53 -0.55
C ALA A 38 -14.12 16.38 -1.27
N LEU A 39 -14.61 15.16 -1.09
CA LEU A 39 -14.20 14.04 -1.91
C LEU A 39 -14.64 14.29 -3.36
N PRO A 40 -13.91 13.72 -4.34
CA PRO A 40 -14.24 13.93 -5.73
C PRO A 40 -15.58 13.27 -6.06
N ASN A 41 -16.31 13.84 -7.01
CA ASN A 41 -17.50 13.19 -7.55
C ASN A 41 -17.07 12.04 -8.47
N LEU A 42 -17.12 10.81 -7.95
CA LEU A 42 -16.81 9.60 -8.69
C LEU A 42 -18.00 9.17 -9.55
N SER A 43 -17.69 8.62 -10.71
CA SER A 43 -18.69 8.01 -11.60
C SER A 43 -18.10 6.79 -12.26
N TRP A 44 -18.88 5.70 -12.27
CA TRP A 44 -18.50 4.50 -12.98
C TRP A 44 -18.41 4.73 -14.47
N ARG A 45 -17.36 4.19 -15.07
CA ARG A 45 -17.18 4.02 -16.50
C ARG A 45 -16.86 2.56 -16.77
N THR A 46 -17.26 2.04 -17.91
CA THR A 46 -16.82 0.71 -18.34
C THR A 46 -15.30 0.64 -18.29
N ASP A 47 -14.76 -0.42 -17.69
CA ASP A 47 -13.32 -0.65 -17.70
C ASP A 47 -12.84 -0.95 -19.12
N GLU A 48 -11.82 -0.21 -19.57
CA GLU A 48 -11.18 -0.43 -20.87
C GLU A 48 -10.21 -1.63 -20.85
N ILE A 49 -9.92 -2.16 -19.65
CA ILE A 49 -9.04 -3.30 -19.36
C ILE A 49 -7.68 -3.16 -20.09
N PRO A 50 -6.87 -2.15 -19.74
CA PRO A 50 -5.59 -1.90 -20.39
C PRO A 50 -4.63 -3.09 -20.32
N ASP A 51 -3.84 -3.26 -21.38
CA ASP A 51 -2.61 -4.05 -21.35
C ASP A 51 -1.46 -3.16 -20.85
N ASP A 52 -1.33 -3.05 -19.52
CA ASP A 52 -0.24 -2.37 -18.83
C ASP A 52 0.82 -3.33 -18.29
N GLY A 53 0.86 -4.56 -18.84
CA GLY A 53 1.87 -5.55 -18.49
C GLY A 53 1.41 -6.96 -18.83
N PRO A 54 2.33 -7.92 -19.00
CA PRO A 54 1.96 -9.29 -19.35
C PRO A 54 1.08 -9.97 -18.29
N PHE A 55 1.11 -9.50 -17.05
CA PHE A 55 0.32 -9.98 -15.92
C PHE A 55 -0.90 -9.10 -15.60
N SER A 56 -1.23 -8.10 -16.43
CA SER A 56 -2.43 -7.29 -16.24
C SER A 56 -3.70 -8.12 -16.40
N ASP A 57 -4.85 -7.54 -16.07
CA ASP A 57 -6.14 -8.25 -16.08
C ASP A 57 -6.45 -8.94 -17.42
N ASN A 58 -6.02 -8.33 -18.53
CA ASN A 58 -6.10 -8.86 -19.90
C ASN A 58 -4.71 -9.10 -20.51
N GLY A 59 -3.70 -9.28 -19.66
CA GLY A 59 -2.32 -9.45 -20.07
C GLY A 59 -2.07 -10.76 -20.81
N LYS A 60 -0.95 -10.83 -21.53
CA LYS A 60 -0.55 -12.00 -22.34
C LYS A 60 -0.51 -13.31 -21.52
N PHE A 61 -0.09 -13.25 -20.26
CA PHE A 61 -0.01 -14.42 -19.38
C PHE A 61 -1.36 -15.14 -19.29
N PHE A 62 -2.45 -14.40 -19.16
CA PHE A 62 -3.80 -14.95 -19.04
C PHE A 62 -4.44 -15.26 -20.38
N THR A 63 -4.31 -14.36 -21.35
CA THR A 63 -4.98 -14.49 -22.65
C THR A 63 -4.45 -15.68 -23.46
N ASP A 64 -3.16 -16.01 -23.37
CA ASP A 64 -2.61 -17.23 -23.98
C ASP A 64 -3.18 -18.52 -23.37
N GLN A 65 -3.69 -18.44 -22.13
CA GLN A 65 -4.36 -19.53 -21.42
C GLN A 65 -5.89 -19.53 -21.62
N ASN A 66 -6.42 -18.65 -22.47
CA ASN A 66 -7.86 -18.40 -22.66
C ASN A 66 -8.59 -17.90 -21.41
N ILE A 67 -7.86 -17.27 -20.48
CA ILE A 67 -8.44 -16.57 -19.34
C ILE A 67 -8.71 -15.13 -19.77
N ASN A 68 -9.97 -14.71 -19.70
CA ASN A 68 -10.41 -13.37 -20.09
C ASN A 68 -10.89 -12.61 -18.86
N ALA A 69 -10.48 -11.35 -18.73
CA ALA A 69 -11.02 -10.47 -17.71
C ALA A 69 -12.55 -10.33 -17.84
N PRO A 70 -13.29 -10.29 -16.72
CA PRO A 70 -14.73 -10.08 -16.74
C PRO A 70 -15.05 -8.64 -17.16
N ALA A 71 -16.30 -8.40 -17.58
CA ALA A 71 -16.81 -7.05 -17.71
C ALA A 71 -16.79 -6.37 -16.33
N ALA A 72 -16.30 -5.13 -16.28
CA ALA A 72 -16.15 -4.38 -15.05
C ALA A 72 -16.26 -2.88 -15.29
N TYR A 73 -16.18 -2.14 -14.20
CA TYR A 73 -16.29 -0.70 -14.16
C TYR A 73 -15.16 -0.11 -13.33
N ARG A 74 -14.68 1.06 -13.74
CA ARG A 74 -13.71 1.85 -13.00
C ARG A 74 -14.22 3.25 -12.72
N ALA A 75 -13.83 3.80 -11.59
CA ALA A 75 -14.01 5.19 -11.25
C ALA A 75 -12.68 5.76 -10.79
N THR A 76 -12.27 6.85 -11.42
CA THR A 76 -10.98 7.50 -11.18
C THR A 76 -11.23 8.98 -10.94
N ALA A 77 -10.63 9.53 -9.89
CA ALA A 77 -10.61 10.98 -9.70
C ALA A 77 -9.43 11.45 -8.85
N THR A 78 -8.97 12.66 -9.12
CA THR A 78 -7.94 13.33 -8.31
C THR A 78 -8.58 14.07 -7.13
N PHE A 79 -7.90 14.10 -5.99
CA PHE A 79 -8.33 14.81 -4.80
C PHE A 79 -7.14 15.23 -3.93
N GLY A 80 -7.43 15.85 -2.78
CA GLY A 80 -6.41 16.48 -1.93
C GLY A 80 -5.94 17.81 -2.49
N LYS A 81 -5.05 18.48 -1.75
CA LYS A 81 -4.47 19.76 -2.13
C LYS A 81 -3.78 19.67 -3.50
N ASP A 82 -4.15 20.55 -4.42
CA ASP A 82 -3.61 20.57 -5.79
C ASP A 82 -3.84 19.26 -6.59
N GLY A 83 -4.75 18.38 -6.14
CA GLY A 83 -5.06 17.11 -6.81
C GLY A 83 -3.92 16.10 -6.75
N TRP A 84 -3.06 16.16 -5.73
CA TRP A 84 -1.86 15.33 -5.64
C TRP A 84 -2.13 13.84 -5.39
N LEU A 85 -3.33 13.48 -4.92
CA LEU A 85 -3.80 12.10 -4.78
C LEU A 85 -4.76 11.75 -5.91
N THR A 86 -4.75 10.49 -6.33
CA THR A 86 -5.77 9.88 -7.17
C THR A 86 -6.36 8.69 -6.43
N VAL A 87 -7.68 8.60 -6.41
CA VAL A 87 -8.40 7.38 -6.05
C VAL A 87 -8.72 6.59 -7.32
N GLU A 88 -8.51 5.28 -7.25
CA GLU A 88 -8.83 4.31 -8.30
C GLU A 88 -9.74 3.25 -7.69
N ALA A 89 -10.99 3.19 -8.14
CA ALA A 89 -11.96 2.19 -7.72
C ALA A 89 -12.30 1.26 -8.89
N TYR A 90 -12.57 0.00 -8.57
CA TYR A 90 -12.96 -1.06 -9.49
C TYR A 90 -14.14 -1.83 -8.91
N SER A 91 -15.08 -2.24 -9.76
CA SER A 91 -16.12 -3.20 -9.40
C SER A 91 -16.61 -3.94 -10.63
N ARG A 92 -17.06 -5.19 -10.46
CA ARG A 92 -17.81 -5.91 -11.51
C ARG A 92 -19.25 -5.42 -11.67
N SER A 93 -19.72 -4.54 -10.78
CA SER A 93 -21.05 -3.93 -10.87
C SER A 93 -20.98 -2.41 -10.89
N ASN A 94 -21.65 -1.78 -11.85
CA ASN A 94 -21.85 -0.33 -11.85
C ASN A 94 -22.94 0.12 -10.87
N SER A 95 -23.58 -0.81 -10.16
CA SER A 95 -24.52 -0.51 -9.08
C SER A 95 -23.83 -0.40 -7.72
N THR A 96 -22.54 -0.76 -7.63
CA THR A 96 -21.76 -0.62 -6.39
C THR A 96 -21.72 0.85 -5.98
N ASP A 97 -22.09 1.13 -4.74
CA ASP A 97 -22.18 2.51 -4.25
C ASP A 97 -20.79 3.08 -3.97
N LEU A 98 -20.33 3.98 -4.84
CA LEU A 98 -19.03 4.65 -4.70
C LEU A 98 -18.90 5.42 -3.39
N ALA A 99 -20.01 5.90 -2.81
CA ALA A 99 -19.99 6.58 -1.51
C ALA A 99 -19.74 5.63 -0.34
N GLN A 100 -19.92 4.32 -0.53
CA GLN A 100 -19.54 3.30 0.46
C GLN A 100 -18.09 2.86 0.30
N MET A 101 -17.57 2.87 -0.93
CA MET A 101 -16.17 2.52 -1.19
C MET A 101 -15.20 3.59 -0.70
N LEU A 102 -15.54 4.88 -0.88
CA LEU A 102 -14.72 6.01 -0.47
C LEU A 102 -15.58 7.02 0.29
N SER A 103 -15.27 7.27 1.56
CA SER A 103 -15.96 8.30 2.35
C SER A 103 -15.05 8.96 3.37
N ILE A 104 -15.42 10.17 3.80
CA ILE A 104 -14.89 10.74 5.04
C ILE A 104 -15.85 10.32 6.16
N SER A 105 -15.36 9.64 7.19
CA SER A 105 -16.14 9.20 8.35
C SER A 105 -15.72 9.95 9.61
N ALA A 106 -16.39 9.71 10.73
CA ALA A 106 -15.82 10.01 12.04
C ALA A 106 -14.63 9.05 12.27
N ASP A 107 -13.65 9.50 13.05
CA ASP A 107 -12.59 8.61 13.56
C ASP A 107 -13.23 7.49 14.40
N PRO A 108 -12.95 6.21 14.11
CA PRO A 108 -13.45 5.08 14.87
C PRO A 108 -12.87 5.00 16.30
N ASP A 109 -11.80 5.73 16.63
CA ASP A 109 -11.33 5.87 18.01
C ASP A 109 -12.32 6.72 18.83
N PRO A 110 -12.97 6.14 19.87
CA PRO A 110 -13.88 6.90 20.73
C PRO A 110 -13.22 8.10 21.43
N ALA A 111 -11.89 8.09 21.61
CA ALA A 111 -11.14 9.20 22.19
C ALA A 111 -10.93 10.37 21.22
N ALA A 112 -11.07 10.13 19.92
CA ALA A 112 -10.90 11.11 18.85
C ALA A 112 -12.21 11.36 18.08
N SER A 113 -13.37 11.22 18.73
CA SER A 113 -14.69 11.24 18.06
C SER A 113 -15.05 12.51 17.28
N THR A 114 -14.27 13.59 17.41
CA THR A 114 -14.41 14.83 16.62
C THR A 114 -13.53 14.86 15.38
N ASN A 115 -12.48 14.03 15.33
CA ASN A 115 -11.64 13.83 14.16
C ASN A 115 -12.44 13.15 13.04
N ARG A 116 -12.02 13.40 11.81
CA ARG A 116 -12.58 12.78 10.62
C ARG A 116 -11.48 12.16 9.80
N VAL A 117 -11.72 10.97 9.29
CA VAL A 117 -10.70 10.15 8.64
C VAL A 117 -11.22 9.64 7.30
N LEU A 118 -10.29 9.24 6.43
CA LEU A 118 -10.61 8.58 5.18
C LEU A 118 -10.99 7.12 5.45
N LYS A 119 -12.17 6.70 5.01
CA LYS A 119 -12.61 5.30 5.02
C LYS A 119 -12.56 4.74 3.60
N LEU A 120 -11.87 3.61 3.46
CA LEU A 120 -11.91 2.78 2.26
C LEU A 120 -12.66 1.48 2.57
N SER A 121 -13.56 1.06 1.68
CA SER A 121 -14.29 -0.20 1.80
C SER A 121 -14.41 -0.94 0.46
N THR A 122 -14.32 -2.26 0.48
CA THR A 122 -14.66 -3.15 -0.63
C THR A 122 -15.72 -4.13 -0.13
N ALA A 123 -16.92 -4.06 -0.69
CA ALA A 123 -18.07 -4.81 -0.16
C ALA A 123 -18.14 -6.24 -0.68
N ALA A 124 -17.46 -6.51 -1.79
CA ALA A 124 -17.30 -7.84 -2.35
C ALA A 124 -15.83 -8.06 -2.73
N HIS A 125 -15.36 -9.31 -2.64
CA HIS A 125 -14.02 -9.76 -3.09
C HIS A 125 -13.62 -9.40 -4.53
N GLN A 126 -14.57 -8.91 -5.32
CA GLN A 126 -14.41 -8.53 -6.72
C GLN A 126 -14.35 -7.01 -6.92
N ASP A 127 -14.50 -6.26 -5.84
CA ASP A 127 -14.27 -4.83 -5.79
C ASP A 127 -12.78 -4.56 -5.52
N GLY A 128 -12.36 -3.32 -5.69
CA GLY A 128 -11.02 -2.89 -5.32
C GLY A 128 -10.98 -1.37 -5.21
N ILE A 129 -10.21 -0.85 -4.26
CA ILE A 129 -10.01 0.59 -4.12
C ILE A 129 -8.63 0.90 -3.55
N VAL A 130 -7.89 1.74 -4.27
CA VAL A 130 -6.61 2.27 -3.80
C VAL A 130 -6.56 3.77 -3.91
N VAL A 131 -5.72 4.37 -3.07
CA VAL A 131 -5.27 5.74 -3.20
C VAL A 131 -3.78 5.74 -3.51
N ARG A 132 -3.39 6.55 -4.49
CA ARG A 132 -2.01 6.68 -4.99
C ARG A 132 -1.67 8.14 -5.26
N PRO A 133 -0.40 8.52 -5.48
CA PRO A 133 -0.11 9.86 -5.97
C PRO A 133 -0.56 10.00 -7.43
N SER A 134 -0.95 11.22 -7.81
CA SER A 134 -1.33 11.57 -9.19
C SER A 134 -0.13 11.62 -10.14
N THR A 135 1.08 11.75 -9.60
CA THR A 135 2.34 11.80 -10.36
C THR A 135 3.37 10.88 -9.72
N ALA A 136 4.37 10.44 -10.48
CA ALA A 136 5.48 9.65 -9.95
C ALA A 136 6.22 10.43 -8.85
N LEU A 137 6.66 9.71 -7.82
CA LEU A 137 7.43 10.28 -6.72
C LEU A 137 8.81 10.75 -7.19
N PRO A 138 9.38 11.81 -6.56
CA PRO A 138 10.74 12.25 -6.85
C PRO A 138 11.78 11.19 -6.41
N THR A 139 13.07 11.48 -6.62
CA THR A 139 14.15 10.56 -6.22
C THR A 139 14.39 10.52 -4.71
N ARG A 140 13.94 11.54 -3.98
CA ARG A 140 13.99 11.65 -2.53
C ARG A 140 12.63 12.04 -1.98
N TYR A 141 11.99 11.11 -1.28
CA TYR A 141 10.68 11.31 -0.69
C TYR A 141 10.59 10.61 0.67
N ARG A 142 9.64 11.07 1.47
CA ARG A 142 9.14 10.34 2.63
C ARG A 142 7.62 10.41 2.60
N ILE A 143 6.98 9.24 2.53
CA ILE A 143 5.52 9.11 2.63
C ILE A 143 5.20 8.49 3.99
N SER A 144 4.33 9.14 4.74
CA SER A 144 3.82 8.64 6.01
C SER A 144 2.31 8.74 6.07
N LEU A 145 1.67 7.83 6.80
CA LEU A 145 0.23 7.84 7.04
C LEU A 145 -0.09 7.12 8.36
N ARG A 146 -1.30 7.34 8.86
CA ARG A 146 -1.94 6.47 9.84
C ARG A 146 -2.90 5.52 9.16
N VAL A 147 -2.92 4.27 9.61
CA VAL A 147 -3.81 3.21 9.13
C VAL A 147 -4.30 2.38 10.31
N GLY A 148 -5.55 1.93 10.26
CA GLY A 148 -6.10 1.16 11.38
C GLY A 148 -7.57 0.86 11.28
N TYR A 149 -8.11 0.30 12.37
CA TYR A 149 -9.53 -0.04 12.49
C TYR A 149 -10.02 -0.92 11.35
N ALA A 150 -9.18 -1.87 10.96
CA ALA A 150 -9.39 -2.71 9.81
C ALA A 150 -10.30 -3.90 10.12
N ASP A 151 -11.16 -4.22 9.15
CA ASP A 151 -12.09 -5.34 9.13
C ASP A 151 -11.94 -6.06 7.79
N PHE A 152 -10.81 -6.77 7.62
CA PHE A 152 -10.42 -7.52 6.42
C PHE A 152 -10.08 -8.98 6.81
N GLY A 153 -11.01 -9.64 7.48
CA GLY A 153 -10.80 -10.99 8.01
C GLY A 153 -9.88 -11.05 9.22
N ASP A 154 -9.75 -12.26 9.80
CA ASP A 154 -8.99 -12.51 11.03
C ASP A 154 -7.90 -13.57 10.93
N GLY A 155 -7.77 -14.22 9.76
CA GLY A 155 -6.81 -15.30 9.50
C GLY A 155 -7.09 -16.59 10.28
N LYS A 156 -8.26 -16.70 10.91
CA LYS A 156 -8.68 -17.87 11.69
C LYS A 156 -9.58 -18.79 10.90
N ALA A 157 -9.91 -19.91 11.55
CA ALA A 157 -10.70 -20.97 10.95
C ALA A 157 -12.06 -20.52 10.49
N GLY A 158 -12.30 -20.72 9.19
CA GLY A 158 -13.56 -20.40 8.55
C GLY A 158 -13.30 -19.69 7.24
N ASN A 159 -14.10 -18.66 7.00
CA ASN A 159 -14.13 -17.93 5.74
C ASN A 159 -13.45 -16.57 5.87
N ASN A 160 -12.53 -16.32 6.81
CA ASN A 160 -11.71 -15.09 6.84
C ASN A 160 -12.43 -13.75 6.55
N GLY A 161 -13.63 -13.56 7.11
CA GLY A 161 -14.47 -12.37 6.90
C GLY A 161 -15.56 -12.51 5.81
N TYR A 162 -15.49 -13.53 4.96
CA TYR A 162 -16.43 -13.80 3.86
C TYR A 162 -17.68 -14.58 4.29
N ASP A 163 -18.75 -14.41 3.52
CA ASP A 163 -19.99 -15.20 3.65
C ASP A 163 -19.78 -16.66 3.18
N GLY A 164 -18.97 -16.89 2.13
CA GLY A 164 -18.55 -18.20 1.66
C GLY A 164 -18.95 -18.48 0.20
N GLY A 165 -18.04 -19.10 -0.55
CA GLY A 165 -18.22 -19.46 -1.97
C GLY A 165 -17.52 -18.51 -2.95
N GLU A 166 -16.87 -17.48 -2.44
CA GLU A 166 -16.03 -16.54 -3.16
C GLU A 166 -14.82 -17.26 -3.75
N ARG A 167 -14.47 -16.92 -4.99
CA ARG A 167 -13.37 -17.54 -5.73
C ARG A 167 -12.47 -16.44 -6.30
N ALA A 168 -11.23 -16.81 -6.60
CA ALA A 168 -10.23 -15.90 -7.15
C ALA A 168 -10.31 -15.78 -8.68
N GLU A 169 -11.47 -16.07 -9.25
CA GLU A 169 -11.68 -16.16 -10.69
C GLU A 169 -11.66 -14.79 -11.38
N PRO A 170 -11.48 -14.74 -12.71
CA PRO A 170 -11.09 -15.85 -13.58
C PRO A 170 -9.59 -16.14 -13.54
N TRP A 171 -8.81 -15.29 -12.87
CA TRP A 171 -7.35 -15.34 -12.90
C TRP A 171 -6.78 -16.53 -12.13
N HIS A 172 -7.43 -17.00 -11.06
CA HIS A 172 -6.99 -18.17 -10.32
C HIS A 172 -8.16 -19.09 -9.97
N ASP A 173 -7.96 -20.41 -10.10
CA ASP A 173 -8.96 -21.42 -9.77
C ASP A 173 -8.88 -21.87 -8.30
N LYS A 174 -8.80 -20.92 -7.35
CA LYS A 174 -8.81 -21.21 -5.90
C LYS A 174 -9.93 -20.45 -5.18
N PRO A 175 -10.38 -20.91 -3.99
CA PRO A 175 -11.22 -20.10 -3.12
C PRO A 175 -10.52 -18.77 -2.80
N ALA A 176 -11.26 -17.66 -2.84
CA ALA A 176 -10.75 -16.39 -2.33
C ALA A 176 -10.74 -16.39 -0.79
N THR A 177 -11.64 -17.18 -0.19
CA THR A 177 -11.91 -17.16 1.25
C THR A 177 -10.75 -17.58 2.17
N SER A 178 -9.66 -18.09 1.61
CA SER A 178 -8.45 -18.39 2.37
C SER A 178 -7.65 -17.13 2.70
N ASP A 179 -7.69 -16.10 1.85
CA ASP A 179 -6.80 -14.94 1.90
C ASP A 179 -7.64 -13.64 1.96
N ASN A 180 -7.38 -12.76 2.91
CA ASN A 180 -8.05 -11.46 3.03
C ASN A 180 -7.09 -10.42 3.60
N GLY A 181 -7.17 -9.16 3.21
CA GLY A 181 -6.16 -8.22 3.63
C GLY A 181 -6.27 -6.84 2.99
N TYR A 182 -5.21 -6.07 3.16
CA TYR A 182 -5.08 -4.75 2.54
C TYR A 182 -3.62 -4.28 2.66
N TYR A 183 -3.27 -3.30 1.83
CA TYR A 183 -1.94 -2.70 1.83
C TYR A 183 -1.96 -1.47 2.70
N TRP A 184 -1.16 -1.49 3.77
CA TRP A 184 -1.01 -0.36 4.68
C TRP A 184 -0.31 0.79 3.95
N LEU A 185 0.81 0.47 3.29
CA LEU A 185 1.55 1.37 2.41
C LEU A 185 2.56 0.56 1.58
N ALA A 186 2.55 0.73 0.26
CA ALA A 186 3.51 0.09 -0.64
C ALA A 186 4.10 1.07 -1.65
N ILE A 187 5.30 0.79 -2.14
CA ILE A 187 5.93 1.43 -3.29
C ILE A 187 5.89 0.47 -4.47
N LEU A 188 5.32 0.90 -5.59
CA LEU A 188 5.23 0.17 -6.85
C LEU A 188 6.06 0.84 -7.94
N ASP A 189 6.37 0.06 -8.97
CA ASP A 189 7.14 0.45 -10.16
C ASP A 189 6.29 1.01 -11.32
N ALA A 190 4.96 0.93 -11.19
CA ALA A 190 3.95 1.35 -12.15
C ALA A 190 2.80 2.07 -11.43
N PRO A 191 2.01 2.93 -12.12
CA PRO A 191 0.86 3.61 -11.54
C PRO A 191 -0.15 2.62 -10.92
N PRO A 192 -0.37 2.65 -9.59
CA PRO A 192 -1.24 1.68 -8.93
C PRO A 192 -2.72 1.88 -9.30
N ARG A 193 -3.42 0.77 -9.50
CA ARG A 193 -4.88 0.71 -9.58
C ARG A 193 -5.31 -0.72 -9.20
N PRO A 194 -6.58 -0.95 -8.85
CA PRO A 194 -7.01 -2.30 -8.55
C PRO A 194 -6.81 -3.21 -9.76
N HIS A 195 -6.25 -4.39 -9.52
CA HIS A 195 -5.86 -5.39 -10.51
C HIS A 195 -6.05 -6.79 -9.94
N ASN A 196 -5.95 -7.79 -10.80
CA ASN A 196 -5.79 -9.17 -10.36
C ASN A 196 -4.55 -9.32 -9.47
N ASN A 197 -4.59 -10.29 -8.56
CA ASN A 197 -3.51 -10.56 -7.62
C ASN A 197 -2.12 -10.67 -8.25
N VAL A 198 -2.00 -11.31 -9.43
CA VAL A 198 -0.72 -11.59 -10.06
C VAL A 198 -0.01 -10.31 -10.47
N TRP A 199 -0.73 -9.32 -11.02
CA TRP A 199 -0.14 -8.04 -11.41
C TRP A 199 0.58 -7.37 -10.24
N ILE A 200 -0.07 -7.22 -9.09
CA ILE A 200 0.49 -6.53 -7.93
C ILE A 200 1.78 -7.21 -7.44
N HIS A 201 1.82 -8.55 -7.49
CA HIS A 201 2.99 -9.33 -7.11
C HIS A 201 4.22 -9.07 -7.99
N HIS A 202 4.04 -8.61 -9.23
CA HIS A 202 5.11 -8.26 -10.18
C HIS A 202 5.43 -6.76 -10.25
N HIS A 203 4.74 -5.92 -9.46
CA HIS A 203 4.90 -4.46 -9.51
C HIS A 203 5.30 -3.83 -8.17
N ARG A 204 5.20 -4.55 -7.06
CA ARG A 204 5.62 -4.07 -5.73
C ARG A 204 7.15 -4.08 -5.57
N LYS A 205 7.70 -3.05 -4.92
CA LYS A 205 9.13 -2.94 -4.58
C LYS A 205 9.38 -3.12 -3.09
N VAL A 206 8.68 -2.32 -2.28
CA VAL A 206 8.78 -2.25 -0.82
C VAL A 206 7.38 -2.10 -0.25
N VAL A 207 7.02 -2.91 0.73
CA VAL A 207 5.63 -3.08 1.17
C VAL A 207 5.55 -3.18 2.70
N VAL A 208 4.52 -2.52 3.22
CA VAL A 208 3.87 -2.87 4.48
C VAL A 208 2.44 -3.26 4.15
N ASP A 209 2.07 -4.50 4.40
CA ASP A 209 0.73 -5.02 4.17
C ASP A 209 0.33 -6.03 5.25
N THR A 210 -0.92 -6.46 5.13
CA THR A 210 -1.45 -7.63 5.82
C THR A 210 -2.11 -8.54 4.82
N ASP A 211 -1.87 -9.84 4.96
CA ASP A 211 -2.56 -10.89 4.23
C ASP A 211 -2.99 -11.95 5.25
N ASN A 212 -4.18 -11.73 5.82
CA ASN A 212 -4.80 -12.70 6.70
C ASN A 212 -5.00 -14.00 5.95
N HIS A 213 -4.47 -15.11 6.47
CA HIS A 213 -4.54 -16.38 5.76
C HIS A 213 -4.78 -17.58 6.69
N TYR A 214 -5.79 -18.39 6.33
CA TYR A 214 -6.19 -19.61 7.05
C TYR A 214 -5.78 -20.91 6.27
N PRO A 215 -5.38 -22.01 6.97
CA PRO A 215 -4.20 -22.84 6.79
C PRO A 215 -4.22 -24.00 5.79
N PRO A 216 -3.03 -24.63 5.60
CA PRO A 216 -1.74 -24.28 6.25
C PRO A 216 -1.27 -22.89 5.84
N SER A 217 -1.04 -22.01 6.84
CA SER A 217 -0.56 -20.66 6.54
C SER A 217 0.81 -20.80 5.88
N TRP A 218 1.01 -20.06 4.78
CA TRP A 218 2.27 -20.03 4.04
C TRP A 218 3.30 -19.08 4.68
N MET A 219 2.95 -18.40 5.79
CA MET A 219 3.83 -17.48 6.49
C MET A 219 4.05 -17.86 7.96
N SER A 220 5.08 -17.27 8.56
CA SER A 220 5.30 -17.31 10.01
C SER A 220 5.36 -15.92 10.62
N ILE A 221 4.90 -15.77 11.85
CA ILE A 221 4.85 -14.50 12.58
C ILE A 221 5.82 -14.57 13.76
N PHE A 222 6.59 -13.51 13.99
CA PHE A 222 7.46 -13.44 15.17
C PHE A 222 6.62 -13.08 16.42
N ASN A 223 6.68 -13.93 17.45
CA ASN A 223 5.91 -13.74 18.68
C ASN A 223 6.70 -13.11 19.84
N GLY A 224 7.88 -12.55 19.54
CA GLY A 224 8.82 -12.00 20.53
C GLY A 224 9.87 -13.01 21.03
N GLN A 225 9.72 -14.30 20.72
CA GLN A 225 10.66 -15.36 21.11
C GLN A 225 11.06 -16.26 19.94
N SER A 226 10.09 -16.61 19.09
CA SER A 226 10.29 -17.50 17.95
C SER A 226 9.28 -17.17 16.83
N PHE A 227 9.52 -17.75 15.66
CA PHE A 227 8.55 -17.75 14.57
C PHE A 227 7.51 -18.85 14.76
N GLU A 228 6.23 -18.49 14.62
CA GLU A 228 5.10 -19.42 14.64
C GLU A 228 4.34 -19.36 13.32
N VAL A 229 3.94 -20.52 12.78
CA VAL A 229 3.11 -20.56 11.56
C VAL A 229 1.73 -20.01 11.91
N SER A 230 1.37 -18.89 11.29
CA SER A 230 0.11 -18.18 11.52
C SER A 230 -0.12 -17.19 10.40
N GLY A 231 -1.38 -16.97 10.02
CA GLY A 231 -1.78 -15.86 9.14
C GLY A 231 -2.76 -14.93 9.83
N GLU A 232 -2.80 -14.91 11.17
CA GLU A 232 -3.74 -14.06 11.91
C GLU A 232 -3.16 -12.64 12.08
N HIS A 233 -3.80 -11.66 11.44
CA HIS A 233 -3.49 -10.24 11.49
C HIS A 233 -1.99 -9.89 11.30
N PRO A 234 -1.30 -10.46 10.31
CA PRO A 234 0.14 -10.26 10.17
C PRO A 234 0.49 -8.80 9.84
N VAL A 235 1.59 -8.31 10.40
CA VAL A 235 2.26 -7.09 9.95
C VAL A 235 3.49 -7.50 9.16
N MET A 236 3.33 -7.56 7.83
CA MET A 236 4.44 -7.90 6.94
C MET A 236 5.15 -6.63 6.52
N ILE A 237 6.49 -6.65 6.58
CA ILE A 237 7.36 -5.59 6.09
C ILE A 237 8.37 -6.27 5.18
N PHE A 238 8.35 -5.99 3.89
CA PHE A 238 9.27 -6.66 2.96
C PHE A 238 9.67 -5.78 1.78
N ALA A 239 10.77 -6.19 1.14
CA ALA A 239 11.14 -5.75 -0.20
C ALA A 239 11.20 -6.98 -1.12
N LEU A 240 10.98 -6.81 -2.43
CA LEU A 240 11.13 -7.92 -3.37
C LEU A 240 12.61 -8.12 -3.75
N ASP A 241 13.06 -9.38 -3.71
CA ASP A 241 14.40 -9.78 -4.11
C ASP A 241 14.50 -9.95 -5.62
N GLY A 242 15.03 -8.95 -6.32
CA GLY A 242 15.21 -9.02 -7.78
C GLY A 242 16.28 -10.00 -8.24
N LEU A 243 17.02 -10.66 -7.34
CA LEU A 243 17.93 -11.77 -7.67
C LEU A 243 17.27 -13.15 -7.59
N SER A 244 16.11 -13.25 -6.95
CA SER A 244 15.37 -14.51 -6.88
C SER A 244 14.81 -14.91 -8.25
N ASP A 245 14.65 -16.20 -8.49
CA ASP A 245 13.91 -16.70 -9.64
C ASP A 245 12.41 -16.46 -9.40
N PRO A 246 11.75 -15.56 -10.17
CA PRO A 246 10.36 -15.24 -9.90
C PRO A 246 9.44 -16.38 -10.31
N TYR A 247 8.41 -16.62 -9.52
CA TYR A 247 7.30 -17.49 -9.90
C TYR A 247 6.22 -16.67 -10.61
N ALA A 248 5.74 -17.14 -11.76
CA ALA A 248 4.79 -16.38 -12.59
C ALA A 248 3.53 -15.93 -11.84
N TRP A 249 3.08 -16.68 -10.84
CA TRP A 249 1.88 -16.36 -10.06
C TRP A 249 2.12 -15.45 -8.86
N THR A 250 3.33 -15.46 -8.28
CA THR A 250 3.60 -14.76 -7.00
C THR A 250 4.73 -13.75 -7.05
N GLY A 251 5.40 -13.61 -8.20
CA GLY A 251 6.51 -12.70 -8.39
C GLY A 251 7.81 -13.20 -7.76
N HIS A 252 8.68 -12.25 -7.43
CA HIS A 252 9.94 -12.51 -6.73
C HIS A 252 9.74 -12.84 -5.25
N ASP A 253 10.73 -13.52 -4.68
CA ASP A 253 10.81 -13.83 -3.26
C ASP A 253 10.93 -12.56 -2.40
N PHE A 254 10.64 -12.69 -1.10
CA PHE A 254 10.66 -11.57 -0.16
C PHE A 254 11.97 -11.51 0.61
N ILE A 255 12.51 -10.30 0.71
CA ILE A 255 13.44 -9.90 1.77
C ILE A 255 12.57 -9.35 2.91
N ALA A 256 12.09 -10.23 3.80
CA ALA A 256 11.23 -9.84 4.91
C ALA A 256 12.03 -9.16 6.03
N TRP A 257 11.45 -8.17 6.71
CA TRP A 257 11.94 -7.65 7.98
C TRP A 257 11.14 -8.26 9.12
N ALA A 258 11.83 -8.98 10.00
CA ALA A 258 11.26 -9.56 11.22
C ALA A 258 12.39 -9.82 12.23
N ASP A 259 12.05 -10.04 13.51
CA ASP A 259 13.04 -10.35 14.56
C ASP A 259 14.23 -9.37 14.58
N GLY A 260 13.92 -8.08 14.45
CA GLY A 260 14.90 -6.98 14.53
C GLY A 260 15.76 -6.75 13.28
N GLY A 261 15.54 -7.44 12.16
CA GLY A 261 16.34 -7.24 10.96
C GLY A 261 15.76 -7.79 9.65
N TRP A 262 16.37 -7.38 8.54
CA TRP A 262 16.10 -7.96 7.22
C TRP A 262 16.63 -9.40 7.16
N GLN A 263 15.74 -10.33 6.86
CA GLN A 263 15.97 -11.76 6.79
C GLN A 263 16.53 -12.15 5.41
N PRO A 264 17.14 -13.35 5.29
CA PRO A 264 17.44 -13.93 3.98
C PRO A 264 16.18 -14.03 3.10
N SER A 265 16.40 -13.96 1.79
CA SER A 265 15.33 -14.08 0.80
C SER A 265 14.64 -15.44 0.85
N GLY A 266 13.34 -15.47 0.53
CA GLY A 266 12.55 -16.70 0.31
C GLY A 266 11.66 -17.13 1.47
N GLU A 267 11.94 -16.68 2.70
CA GLU A 267 11.07 -16.97 3.84
C GLU A 267 10.05 -15.84 4.05
N VAL A 268 8.76 -16.19 4.04
CA VAL A 268 7.71 -15.23 4.40
C VAL A 268 7.57 -15.15 5.91
N ARG A 269 8.01 -14.02 6.45
CA ARG A 269 7.99 -13.73 7.89
C ARG A 269 7.35 -12.37 8.18
N ALA A 270 6.38 -12.35 9.08
CA ALA A 270 5.78 -11.13 9.60
C ALA A 270 6.51 -10.66 10.86
N ALA A 271 6.56 -9.34 11.06
CA ALA A 271 7.23 -8.71 12.19
C ALA A 271 6.48 -8.92 13.52
N ASP A 272 5.15 -8.92 13.46
CA ASP A 272 4.22 -9.06 14.59
C ASP A 272 2.79 -9.27 14.04
N ARG A 273 1.79 -9.23 14.93
CA ARG A 273 0.38 -9.10 14.58
C ARG A 273 -0.17 -7.72 14.95
N TYR A 274 -1.03 -7.17 14.11
CA TYR A 274 -1.78 -5.96 14.47
C TYR A 274 -3.02 -6.32 15.29
N LYS A 275 -3.50 -5.34 16.04
CA LYS A 275 -4.78 -5.35 16.73
C LYS A 275 -5.76 -4.58 15.85
N PRO A 276 -6.90 -5.18 15.46
CA PRO A 276 -7.79 -4.57 14.49
C PRO A 276 -8.44 -3.28 15.01
N ASP A 277 -8.50 -3.04 16.32
CA ASP A 277 -9.10 -1.87 16.96
C ASP A 277 -8.12 -0.71 17.23
N ARG A 278 -7.00 -0.65 16.49
CA ARG A 278 -5.92 0.32 16.74
C ARG A 278 -5.49 1.08 15.50
N TRP A 279 -4.95 2.27 15.75
CA TRP A 279 -4.17 3.06 14.79
C TRP A 279 -2.70 2.63 14.80
N TYR A 280 -2.10 2.65 13.61
CA TYR A 280 -0.68 2.45 13.38
C TYR A 280 -0.13 3.56 12.50
N GLU A 281 1.12 3.95 12.73
CA GLU A 281 1.84 4.89 11.88
C GLU A 281 2.80 4.13 10.98
N VAL A 282 2.71 4.37 9.67
CA VAL A 282 3.60 3.77 8.66
C VAL A 282 4.39 4.87 7.99
N THR A 283 5.66 4.61 7.69
CA THR A 283 6.50 5.51 6.92
C THR A 283 7.39 4.72 5.99
N ILE A 284 7.43 5.12 4.72
CA ILE A 284 8.46 4.71 3.75
C ILE A 284 9.22 5.96 3.33
N GLU A 285 10.50 6.01 3.66
CA GLU A 285 11.44 7.01 3.19
C GLU A 285 12.33 6.40 2.11
N ARG A 286 12.53 7.13 1.01
CA ARG A 286 13.56 6.86 0.03
C ARG A 286 14.53 8.04 -0.04
N LYS A 287 15.82 7.75 0.18
CA LYS A 287 16.92 8.68 -0.08
C LYS A 287 17.88 8.02 -1.07
N ASP A 288 17.85 8.52 -2.31
CA ASP A 288 18.61 7.95 -3.43
C ASP A 288 18.22 6.48 -3.69
N ALA A 289 19.09 5.51 -3.44
CA ALA A 289 18.79 4.07 -3.58
C ALA A 289 18.53 3.37 -2.23
N VAL A 290 18.37 4.13 -1.14
CA VAL A 290 18.18 3.57 0.20
C VAL A 290 16.74 3.77 0.64
N PHE A 291 16.07 2.69 1.01
CA PHE A 291 14.75 2.72 1.62
C PHE A 291 14.86 2.56 3.14
N THR A 292 14.08 3.34 3.89
CA THR A 292 13.82 3.10 5.31
C THR A 292 12.33 2.93 5.50
N VAL A 293 11.94 1.76 6.02
CA VAL A 293 10.54 1.40 6.26
C VAL A 293 10.33 1.29 7.75
N THR A 294 9.27 1.86 8.28
CA THR A 294 8.93 1.74 9.69
C THR A 294 7.43 1.69 9.92
N VAL A 295 7.02 0.88 10.90
CA VAL A 295 5.65 0.76 11.39
C VAL A 295 5.68 0.94 12.90
N SER A 296 4.83 1.80 13.47
CA SER A 296 4.75 2.03 14.92
C SER A 296 3.30 1.93 15.41
N GLY A 297 3.10 1.38 16.61
CA GLY A 297 1.78 1.22 17.20
C GLY A 297 1.80 0.22 18.36
N ASP A 298 0.61 -0.15 18.83
CA ASP A 298 0.42 -1.17 19.86
C ASP A 298 0.13 -2.53 19.18
N PHE A 299 1.14 -3.39 19.11
CA PHE A 299 1.07 -4.70 18.47
C PHE A 299 0.68 -5.81 19.45
N GLN A 300 0.29 -6.97 18.94
CA GLN A 300 -0.15 -8.11 19.75
C GLN A 300 0.98 -8.66 20.64
N HIS A 301 2.17 -8.87 20.08
CA HIS A 301 3.29 -9.48 20.80
C HIS A 301 4.27 -8.44 21.36
N GLY A 302 4.59 -7.41 20.57
CA GLY A 302 5.53 -6.35 20.96
C GLY A 302 4.95 -5.25 21.85
N GLY A 303 3.62 -5.15 21.97
CA GLY A 303 2.99 -4.00 22.61
C GLY A 303 3.29 -2.69 21.87
N GLN A 304 3.42 -1.57 22.60
CA GLN A 304 3.80 -0.29 22.02
C GLN A 304 5.25 -0.32 21.52
N GLN A 305 5.44 -0.40 20.21
CA GLN A 305 6.76 -0.54 19.60
C GLN A 305 6.86 0.16 18.24
N ARG A 306 8.08 0.23 17.70
CA ARG A 306 8.39 0.59 16.32
C ARG A 306 9.19 -0.54 15.68
N TYR A 307 8.66 -1.09 14.60
CA TYR A 307 9.29 -2.08 13.74
C TYR A 307 9.82 -1.43 12.46
N GLY A 308 10.80 -2.07 11.84
CA GLY A 308 11.33 -1.66 10.54
C GLY A 308 12.84 -1.42 10.52
N GLY A 309 13.35 -1.13 9.33
CA GLY A 309 14.77 -1.02 9.08
C GLY A 309 15.09 -0.34 7.75
N THR A 310 16.39 -0.19 7.51
CA THR A 310 16.93 0.43 6.30
C THR A 310 17.51 -0.65 5.38
N ILE A 311 17.20 -0.57 4.08
CA ILE A 311 17.73 -1.45 3.05
C ILE A 311 18.33 -0.62 1.90
N ASP A 312 19.58 -0.92 1.56
CA ASP A 312 20.21 -0.40 0.34
C ASP A 312 19.72 -1.24 -0.84
N ALA A 313 18.82 -0.65 -1.62
CA ALA A 313 18.15 -1.34 -2.71
C ALA A 313 19.09 -1.66 -3.88
N ALA A 314 20.11 -0.86 -4.12
CA ALA A 314 21.10 -1.14 -5.16
C ALA A 314 22.06 -2.26 -4.72
N ALA A 315 22.48 -2.25 -3.45
CA ALA A 315 23.35 -3.29 -2.93
C ALA A 315 22.63 -4.66 -2.85
N ARG A 316 21.33 -4.65 -2.53
CA ARG A 316 20.49 -5.85 -2.37
C ARG A 316 19.66 -6.21 -3.60
N CYS A 317 19.76 -5.46 -4.69
CA CYS A 317 18.94 -5.63 -5.88
C CYS A 317 17.44 -5.74 -5.56
N VAL A 318 16.92 -4.83 -4.73
CA VAL A 318 15.47 -4.73 -4.53
C VAL A 318 14.84 -4.49 -5.90
N TYR A 319 13.88 -5.33 -6.25
CA TYR A 319 13.32 -5.40 -7.58
C TYR A 319 12.91 -4.01 -8.10
N HIS A 320 13.39 -3.67 -9.29
CA HIS A 320 13.09 -2.41 -9.98
C HIS A 320 13.40 -1.12 -9.18
N TYR A 321 14.39 -1.13 -8.28
CA TYR A 321 14.75 0.07 -7.51
C TYR A 321 15.20 1.26 -8.39
N ASN A 322 15.73 1.00 -9.59
CA ASN A 322 16.36 2.00 -10.43
C ASN A 322 15.32 2.91 -11.12
N GLN A 323 15.28 4.19 -10.74
CA GLN A 323 14.40 5.20 -11.37
C GLN A 323 14.96 5.75 -12.70
N SER A 324 16.18 5.36 -13.07
CA SER A 324 16.80 5.69 -14.36
C SER A 324 17.69 4.53 -14.82
N ALA A 325 17.91 4.42 -16.12
CA ALA A 325 18.82 3.43 -16.70
C ALA A 325 20.25 3.55 -16.16
N ALA A 326 20.71 4.78 -15.89
CA ALA A 326 22.04 5.03 -15.34
C ALA A 326 22.21 4.57 -13.88
N ALA A 327 21.10 4.45 -13.14
CA ALA A 327 21.12 3.98 -11.75
C ALA A 327 21.07 2.45 -11.62
N GLN A 328 20.90 1.71 -12.72
CA GLN A 328 20.81 0.25 -12.72
C GLN A 328 22.18 -0.38 -12.52
N ASP A 329 22.33 -1.16 -11.45
CA ASP A 329 23.49 -2.00 -11.25
C ASP A 329 23.41 -3.24 -12.16
N GLN A 330 24.50 -3.53 -12.88
CA GLN A 330 24.55 -4.66 -13.81
C GLN A 330 24.41 -6.02 -13.13
N ARG A 331 24.67 -6.10 -11.82
CA ARG A 331 24.46 -7.32 -11.02
C ARG A 331 22.98 -7.67 -10.85
N CYS A 332 22.09 -6.68 -10.97
CA CYS A 332 20.65 -6.86 -10.81
C CYS A 332 19.93 -7.12 -12.15
N VAL A 333 20.63 -7.01 -13.28
CA VAL A 333 20.06 -7.33 -14.60
C VAL A 333 19.79 -8.83 -14.65
N ASN A 334 18.56 -9.19 -15.01
CA ASN A 334 18.15 -10.57 -15.24
C ASN A 334 17.44 -10.68 -16.60
N THR A 335 18.14 -11.28 -17.57
CA THR A 335 17.62 -11.47 -18.93
C THR A 335 16.86 -12.79 -19.12
N ASP A 336 16.76 -13.61 -18.08
CA ASP A 336 15.95 -14.82 -18.12
C ASP A 336 14.46 -14.44 -18.21
N THR A 337 13.66 -15.35 -18.74
CA THR A 337 12.26 -15.10 -19.06
C THR A 337 11.38 -16.21 -18.50
N PHE A 338 10.16 -15.88 -18.11
CA PHE A 338 9.15 -16.90 -17.79
C PHE A 338 8.91 -17.82 -18.99
N SER A 339 8.71 -19.11 -18.72
CA SER A 339 8.40 -20.09 -19.77
C SER A 339 7.10 -19.77 -20.51
N GLU A 340 6.16 -19.15 -19.78
CA GLU A 340 4.84 -18.70 -20.22
C GLU A 340 4.93 -17.39 -21.01
N LEU A 341 6.02 -16.63 -20.88
CA LEU A 341 6.22 -15.32 -21.51
C LEU A 341 7.61 -15.23 -22.16
N PRO A 342 7.90 -16.07 -23.19
CA PRO A 342 9.20 -16.08 -23.82
C PRO A 342 9.55 -14.71 -24.40
N GLY A 343 10.80 -14.28 -24.18
CA GLY A 343 11.32 -12.99 -24.67
C GLY A 343 10.96 -11.78 -23.79
N ARG A 344 10.31 -11.99 -22.63
CA ARG A 344 10.12 -10.94 -21.62
C ARG A 344 11.06 -11.15 -20.44
N PRO A 345 12.18 -10.41 -20.38
CA PRO A 345 13.15 -10.58 -19.30
C PRO A 345 12.55 -10.18 -17.95
N HIS A 346 12.96 -10.87 -16.88
CA HIS A 346 12.55 -10.54 -15.52
C HIS A 346 12.97 -9.11 -15.15
N TRP A 347 14.21 -8.73 -15.48
CA TRP A 347 14.72 -7.37 -15.27
C TRP A 347 15.65 -6.94 -16.42
N PRO A 348 15.12 -6.29 -17.47
CA PRO A 348 15.89 -5.91 -18.65
C PRO A 348 17.03 -4.92 -18.36
N GLN A 349 18.11 -5.01 -19.12
CA GLN A 349 19.19 -4.04 -19.10
C GLN A 349 18.73 -2.68 -19.66
N GLY A 350 19.18 -1.58 -19.04
CA GLY A 350 18.88 -0.23 -19.47
C GLY A 350 17.45 0.22 -19.17
N SER A 351 16.74 -0.49 -18.29
CA SER A 351 15.38 -0.15 -17.88
C SER A 351 15.36 0.96 -16.82
N ALA A 352 14.17 1.51 -16.55
CA ALA A 352 13.96 2.51 -15.53
C ALA A 352 12.51 2.41 -15.03
N TYR A 353 12.33 2.57 -13.72
CA TYR A 353 11.04 2.35 -13.08
C TYR A 353 10.72 3.49 -12.12
N PRO A 354 9.67 4.29 -12.39
CA PRO A 354 9.20 5.31 -11.46
C PRO A 354 8.78 4.68 -10.12
N ASP A 355 8.61 5.51 -9.11
CA ASP A 355 8.02 5.09 -7.84
C ASP A 355 6.63 5.71 -7.71
N TYR A 356 5.66 4.90 -7.28
CA TYR A 356 4.36 5.34 -6.85
C TYR A 356 4.06 4.69 -5.51
N PHE A 357 3.50 5.43 -4.54
CA PHE A 357 2.95 4.77 -3.37
C PHE A 357 1.51 4.31 -3.64
N MET A 358 1.04 3.32 -2.89
CA MET A 358 -0.38 3.02 -2.75
C MET A 358 -0.73 2.59 -1.33
N PHE A 359 -1.99 2.78 -0.97
CA PHE A 359 -2.63 2.15 0.18
C PHE A 359 -4.09 1.83 -0.15
N GLY A 360 -4.66 0.83 0.55
CA GLY A 360 -6.00 0.31 0.29
C GLY A 360 -6.00 -1.15 -0.18
N ASP A 361 -7.06 -1.52 -0.89
CA ASP A 361 -7.27 -2.85 -1.45
C ASP A 361 -7.02 -2.83 -2.97
N PRO A 362 -5.89 -3.39 -3.43
CA PRO A 362 -5.59 -3.45 -4.85
C PRO A 362 -6.15 -4.70 -5.54
N HIS A 363 -6.74 -5.67 -4.85
CA HIS A 363 -7.02 -6.99 -5.42
C HIS A 363 -8.49 -7.13 -5.83
N ASN A 364 -8.74 -7.14 -7.14
CA ASN A 364 -10.09 -7.29 -7.69
C ASN A 364 -10.61 -8.75 -7.76
N ASN A 365 -10.00 -9.65 -6.99
CA ASN A 365 -10.34 -11.07 -6.93
C ASN A 365 -10.05 -11.75 -5.58
N PHE A 366 -9.78 -10.98 -4.52
CA PHE A 366 -9.54 -11.54 -3.19
C PHE A 366 -10.26 -10.76 -2.10
N TYR A 367 -9.88 -9.52 -1.84
CA TYR A 367 -10.15 -8.90 -0.55
C TYR A 367 -11.53 -8.26 -0.46
N GLU A 368 -12.12 -8.34 0.73
CA GLU A 368 -13.31 -7.56 1.08
C GLU A 368 -13.25 -7.14 2.54
N GLY A 369 -13.70 -5.91 2.80
CA GLY A 369 -13.56 -5.32 4.12
C GLY A 369 -13.59 -3.81 4.16
N THR A 370 -13.12 -3.29 5.29
CA THR A 370 -13.02 -1.85 5.56
C THR A 370 -11.72 -1.53 6.27
N VAL A 371 -11.14 -0.37 5.96
CA VAL A 371 -9.98 0.18 6.68
C VAL A 371 -10.04 1.71 6.69
N TYR A 372 -9.41 2.32 7.69
CA TYR A 372 -9.35 3.76 7.86
C TYR A 372 -7.92 4.27 7.70
N TYR A 373 -7.79 5.46 7.11
CA TYR A 373 -6.54 6.18 6.88
C TYR A 373 -6.63 7.61 7.35
N ASP A 374 -5.54 8.12 7.87
CA ASP A 374 -5.42 9.50 8.34
C ASP A 374 -3.99 10.03 8.15
N ASP A 375 -3.79 11.34 8.29
CA ASP A 375 -2.48 12.01 8.29
C ASP A 375 -1.56 11.63 7.11
N VAL A 376 -2.13 11.55 5.90
CA VAL A 376 -1.39 11.16 4.68
C VAL A 376 -0.47 12.31 4.28
N LYS A 377 0.84 12.13 4.41
CA LYS A 377 1.84 13.19 4.28
C LYS A 377 2.97 12.79 3.35
N LEU A 378 3.21 13.62 2.34
CA LEU A 378 4.37 13.53 1.47
C LEU A 378 5.37 14.63 1.82
N GLU A 379 6.58 14.23 2.17
CA GLU A 379 7.73 15.11 2.33
C GLU A 379 8.73 14.91 1.19
N THR A 380 9.33 15.99 0.71
CA THR A 380 10.38 15.98 -0.30
C THR A 380 11.64 16.64 0.24
N TRP A 381 12.79 16.26 -0.31
CA TRP A 381 14.06 16.85 0.09
C TRP A 381 14.25 18.21 -0.61
N SER A 382 14.45 19.28 0.17
CA SER A 382 14.93 20.56 -0.34
C SER A 382 16.42 20.71 0.02
N ASP A 383 17.23 21.22 -0.90
CA ASP A 383 18.65 21.51 -0.64
C ASP A 383 18.89 22.90 0.00
N GLY A 384 17.83 23.71 0.17
CA GLY A 384 17.90 25.09 0.68
C GLY A 384 17.17 26.05 -0.23
#